data_AF-A0ABD3N6H7-F1
#
_entry.id   AF-A0ABD3N6H7-F1
#
_cell.length_a   1.000
_cell.length_b   1.000
_cell.length_c   1.000
_cell.angle_alpha   90.00
_cell.angle_beta   90.00
_cell.angle_gamma   90.00
#
_symmetry.space_group_name_H-M   'P 1'
#
loop_
_entity.id
_entity.type
_entity.pdbx_description
1 polymer ?
#
loop_
_entity_poly.entity_id
_entity_poly.type
_entity_poly.pdbx_seq_one_letter_code
_entity_poly.pdbx_strand_id
1 'polypeptide(L)'
;MFRTPPPHLPKVGSLQHLDRENHGIQLYPYWTNASDYIDTDELFDTIALHNASLHEKLVGKSKEIGLVKLTREWQYICNAMGTPFPLLPFVSKDKKKAYCRYVLGRDQVGDFHKAAEEWVDFIDGMNIMPKLPSHMQTYDETFSNMYQREYKEISKWKKIVGDIE
;
A
#
# COMPACT_ATOMS: atom_id res chain seq x y z
N MET A 1 20.94 -50.28 -13.58
CA MET A 1 21.02 -49.23 -14.61
C MET A 1 20.38 -47.99 -14.00
N PHE A 2 21.16 -47.02 -13.53
CA PHE A 2 20.60 -45.85 -12.83
C PHE A 2 19.96 -44.93 -13.86
N ARG A 3 18.63 -44.79 -13.78
CA ARG A 3 17.87 -43.89 -14.66
C ARG A 3 18.01 -42.46 -14.14
N THR A 4 18.31 -41.53 -15.04
CA THR A 4 18.42 -40.11 -14.71
C THR A 4 17.02 -39.52 -14.50
N PRO A 5 16.82 -38.69 -13.46
CA PRO A 5 15.52 -38.09 -13.21
C PRO A 5 15.15 -37.06 -14.31
N PRO A 6 13.84 -36.82 -14.53
CA PRO A 6 13.37 -35.86 -15.52
C PRO A 6 13.92 -34.44 -15.29
N PRO A 7 14.36 -33.72 -16.35
CA PRO A 7 15.08 -32.45 -16.22
C PRO A 7 14.24 -31.26 -15.72
N HIS A 8 12.93 -31.42 -15.61
CA HIS A 8 11.99 -30.36 -15.19
C HIS A 8 11.60 -30.44 -13.71
N LEU A 9 12.04 -31.46 -12.98
CA LEU A 9 11.69 -31.63 -11.58
C LEU A 9 12.66 -30.86 -10.67
N PRO A 10 12.15 -30.08 -9.69
CA PRO A 10 13.01 -29.53 -8.64
C PRO A 10 13.77 -30.66 -7.93
N LYS A 11 14.96 -30.35 -7.37
CA LYS A 11 15.88 -31.36 -6.79
C LYS A 11 15.20 -32.31 -5.80
N VAL A 12 14.27 -31.80 -5.00
CA VAL A 12 13.48 -32.59 -4.03
C VAL A 12 12.54 -33.57 -4.73
N GLY A 13 11.85 -33.12 -5.79
CA GLY A 13 10.97 -33.97 -6.61
C GLY A 13 11.74 -35.07 -7.34
N SER A 14 12.94 -34.76 -7.84
CA SER A 14 13.83 -35.75 -8.46
C SER A 14 14.25 -36.85 -7.50
N LEU A 15 14.55 -36.50 -6.24
CA LEU A 15 14.93 -37.47 -5.21
C LEU A 15 13.76 -38.38 -4.81
N GLN A 16 12.59 -37.79 -4.56
CA GLN A 16 11.36 -38.52 -4.29
C GLN A 16 11.01 -39.49 -5.42
N HIS A 17 11.13 -39.05 -6.67
CA HIS A 17 10.86 -39.87 -7.84
C HIS A 17 11.83 -41.06 -7.94
N LEU A 18 13.12 -40.81 -7.76
CA LEU A 18 14.16 -41.85 -7.84
C LEU A 18 14.03 -42.90 -6.74
N ASP A 19 13.68 -42.51 -5.52
CA ASP A 19 13.47 -43.43 -4.40
C ASP A 19 12.19 -44.26 -4.59
N ARG A 20 11.12 -43.63 -5.11
CA ARG A 20 9.87 -44.31 -5.44
C ARG A 20 10.07 -45.34 -6.57
N GLU A 21 10.86 -45.02 -7.60
CA GLU A 21 11.12 -45.94 -8.72
C GLU A 21 12.04 -47.11 -8.32
N ASN A 22 13.07 -46.86 -7.50
CA ASN A 22 14.06 -47.88 -7.16
C ASN A 22 13.66 -48.73 -5.94
N HIS A 23 12.97 -48.15 -4.97
CA HIS A 23 12.69 -48.77 -3.67
C HIS A 23 11.21 -48.85 -3.32
N GLY A 24 10.33 -48.19 -4.09
CA GLY A 24 8.89 -48.16 -3.81
C GLY A 24 8.51 -47.33 -2.58
N ILE A 25 9.44 -46.52 -2.05
CA ILE A 25 9.26 -45.75 -0.82
C ILE A 25 8.94 -44.29 -1.18
N GLN A 26 8.03 -43.68 -0.41
CA GLN A 26 7.71 -42.26 -0.50
C GLN A 26 8.35 -41.53 0.69
N LEU A 27 9.47 -40.85 0.46
CA LEU A 27 10.22 -40.15 1.51
C LEU A 27 9.45 -39.00 2.14
N TYR A 28 8.74 -38.22 1.32
CA TYR A 28 7.96 -37.06 1.72
C TYR A 28 6.48 -37.27 1.39
N PRO A 29 5.68 -37.89 2.29
CA PRO A 29 4.29 -38.23 2.01
C PRO A 29 3.38 -37.02 1.79
N TYR A 30 3.71 -35.86 2.38
CA TYR A 30 2.93 -34.62 2.30
C TYR A 30 3.50 -33.59 1.31
N TRP A 31 4.54 -33.94 0.55
CA TRP A 31 5.14 -33.03 -0.41
C TRP A 31 4.44 -33.17 -1.76
N THR A 32 3.60 -32.20 -2.09
CA THR A 32 3.02 -32.06 -3.42
C THR A 32 4.09 -31.52 -4.35
N ASN A 33 4.26 -32.13 -5.52
CA ASN A 33 5.32 -31.74 -6.44
C ASN A 33 5.03 -30.34 -6.99
N ALA A 34 6.02 -29.45 -6.92
CA ALA A 34 5.84 -28.09 -7.42
C ALA A 34 5.67 -28.02 -8.94
N SER A 35 5.98 -29.09 -9.68
CA SER A 35 5.67 -29.19 -11.11
C SER A 35 4.22 -29.62 -11.40
N ASP A 36 3.46 -30.07 -10.39
CA ASP A 36 2.05 -30.43 -10.55
C ASP A 36 1.12 -29.21 -10.40
N TYR A 37 1.68 -28.05 -10.03
CA TYR A 37 0.95 -26.79 -10.14
C TYR A 37 0.77 -26.48 -11.62
N ILE A 38 -0.49 -26.42 -12.05
CA ILE A 38 -0.86 -25.89 -13.36
C ILE A 38 -0.52 -24.40 -13.33
N ASP A 39 0.21 -23.89 -14.33
CA ASP A 39 0.31 -22.46 -14.55
C ASP A 39 -1.11 -21.96 -14.84
N THR A 40 -1.74 -21.36 -13.84
CA THR A 40 -3.01 -20.67 -14.00
C THR A 40 -2.72 -19.23 -14.39
N ASP A 41 -3.60 -18.61 -15.19
CA ASP A 41 -3.56 -17.16 -15.45
C ASP A 41 -3.86 -16.33 -14.17
N GLU A 42 -4.06 -16.98 -13.03
CA GLU A 42 -4.22 -16.35 -11.72
C GLU A 42 -2.88 -15.82 -11.23
N LEU A 43 -2.61 -14.56 -11.56
CA LEU A 43 -1.54 -13.78 -10.93
C LEU A 43 -1.94 -13.51 -9.47
N PHE A 44 -1.45 -14.34 -8.55
CA PHE A 44 -1.67 -14.20 -7.10
C PHE A 44 -1.15 -12.88 -6.49
N ASP A 45 -0.59 -11.97 -7.29
CA ASP A 45 0.19 -10.83 -6.80
C ASP A 45 -0.36 -9.44 -7.13
N THR A 46 -1.46 -9.31 -7.91
CA THR A 46 -1.94 -7.98 -8.31
C THR A 46 -3.20 -7.55 -7.56
N ILE A 47 -3.08 -7.34 -6.25
CA ILE A 47 -4.13 -6.67 -5.49
C ILE A 47 -4.08 -5.18 -5.84
N ALA A 48 -5.12 -4.67 -6.49
CA ALA A 48 -5.23 -3.24 -6.80
C ALA A 48 -5.22 -2.43 -5.50
N LEU A 49 -4.18 -1.62 -5.30
CA LEU A 49 -4.01 -0.80 -4.09
C LEU A 49 -5.05 0.32 -3.98
N HIS A 50 -5.65 0.74 -5.09
CA HIS A 50 -6.64 1.83 -5.16
C HIS A 50 -7.82 1.49 -6.08
N ASN A 51 -8.96 2.14 -5.84
CA ASN A 51 -10.18 1.97 -6.65
C ASN A 51 -10.07 2.73 -8.00
N ALA A 52 -10.89 2.33 -8.97
CA ALA A 52 -10.91 2.97 -10.30
C ALA A 52 -11.24 4.47 -10.23
N SER A 53 -12.20 4.86 -9.37
CA SER A 53 -12.60 6.26 -9.16
C SER A 53 -11.44 7.16 -8.72
N LEU A 54 -10.63 6.73 -7.75
CA LEU A 54 -9.43 7.46 -7.33
C LEU A 54 -8.41 7.54 -8.45
N HIS A 55 -8.23 6.45 -9.22
CA HIS A 55 -7.31 6.46 -10.35
C HIS A 55 -7.68 7.51 -11.39
N GLU A 56 -8.95 7.57 -11.80
CA GLU A 56 -9.45 8.53 -12.78
C GLU A 56 -9.27 9.98 -12.30
N LYS A 57 -9.57 10.24 -11.02
CA LYS A 57 -9.33 11.56 -10.40
C LYS A 57 -7.85 11.94 -10.42
N LEU A 58 -6.95 11.01 -10.11
CA LEU A 58 -5.50 11.26 -10.17
C LEU A 58 -5.01 11.55 -11.59
N VAL A 59 -5.54 10.82 -12.58
CA VAL A 59 -5.22 11.09 -13.99
C VAL A 59 -5.73 12.47 -14.40
N GLY A 60 -6.95 12.84 -14.01
CA GLY A 60 -7.49 14.19 -14.23
C GLY A 60 -6.61 15.27 -13.59
N LYS A 61 -6.25 15.09 -12.32
CA LYS A 61 -5.39 16.03 -11.58
C LYS A 61 -4.00 16.14 -12.18
N SER A 62 -3.44 15.05 -12.70
CA SER A 62 -2.13 15.06 -13.37
C SER A 62 -2.13 15.93 -14.63
N LYS A 63 -3.24 15.92 -15.39
CA LYS A 63 -3.42 16.79 -16.57
C LYS A 63 -3.56 18.26 -16.19
N GLU A 64 -4.22 18.56 -15.06
CA GLU A 64 -4.38 19.92 -14.54
C GLU A 64 -3.04 20.52 -14.07
N ILE A 65 -2.27 19.77 -13.28
CA ILE A 65 -0.98 20.22 -12.75
C ILE A 65 0.09 20.29 -13.87
N GLY A 66 -0.01 19.40 -14.86
CA GLY A 66 0.93 19.33 -15.96
C GLY A 66 2.22 18.57 -15.60
N LEU A 67 3.33 18.95 -16.24
CA LEU A 67 4.57 18.16 -16.20
C LEU A 67 5.34 18.39 -14.89
N VAL A 68 5.05 17.57 -13.89
CA VAL A 68 5.77 17.55 -12.61
C VAL A 68 7.09 16.79 -12.78
N LYS A 69 8.20 17.44 -12.42
CA LYS A 69 9.52 16.80 -12.40
C LYS A 69 9.65 15.90 -11.17
N LEU A 70 9.19 14.65 -11.29
CA LEU A 70 9.37 13.63 -10.25
C LEU A 70 10.85 13.19 -10.15
N THR A 71 11.30 12.88 -8.94
CA THR A 71 12.61 12.25 -8.72
C THR A 71 12.63 10.83 -9.29
N ARG A 72 13.81 10.27 -9.56
CA ARG A 72 13.96 8.91 -10.11
C ARG A 72 13.27 7.84 -9.26
N GLU A 73 13.34 7.98 -7.93
CA GLU A 73 12.68 7.07 -6.99
C GLU A 73 11.16 7.14 -7.09
N TRP A 74 10.61 8.36 -7.22
CA TRP A 74 9.17 8.54 -7.38
C TRP A 74 8.68 8.04 -8.73
N GLN A 75 9.47 8.22 -9.80
CA GLN A 75 9.18 7.62 -11.11
C GLN A 75 9.13 6.10 -11.03
N TYR A 76 10.06 5.48 -10.31
CA TYR A 76 10.05 4.03 -10.10
C TYR A 76 8.77 3.58 -9.38
N ILE A 77 8.38 4.27 -8.31
CA ILE A 77 7.15 3.99 -7.55
C ILE A 77 5.90 4.17 -8.43
N CYS A 78 5.82 5.26 -9.20
CA CYS A 78 4.73 5.51 -10.15
C CYS A 78 4.62 4.39 -11.19
N ASN A 79 5.74 3.96 -11.76
CA ASN A 79 5.78 2.89 -12.76
C ASN A 79 5.35 1.55 -12.17
N ALA A 80 5.82 1.23 -10.96
CA ALA A 80 5.45 0.00 -10.25
C ALA A 80 3.96 -0.04 -9.89
N MET A 81 3.37 1.11 -9.55
CA MET A 81 1.95 1.19 -9.17
C MET A 81 1.00 1.53 -10.34
N GLY A 82 1.54 1.87 -11.51
CA GLY A 82 0.74 2.34 -12.64
C GLY A 82 0.00 3.64 -12.37
N THR A 83 0.52 4.51 -11.50
CA THR A 83 -0.12 5.79 -11.11
C THR A 83 0.68 7.00 -11.59
N PRO A 84 0.02 8.13 -11.90
CA PRO A 84 0.73 9.35 -12.33
C PRO A 84 1.55 9.99 -11.20
N PHE A 85 1.15 9.74 -9.95
CA PHE A 85 1.79 10.27 -8.75
C PHE A 85 2.09 9.15 -7.75
N PRO A 86 3.16 9.28 -6.93
CA PRO A 86 3.47 8.28 -5.93
C PRO A 86 2.49 8.38 -4.76
N LEU A 87 1.82 7.27 -4.46
CA LEU A 87 0.95 7.12 -3.29
C LEU A 87 1.80 6.85 -2.05
N LEU A 88 1.99 7.88 -1.21
CA LEU A 88 2.91 7.82 -0.07
C LEU A 88 2.18 8.01 1.26
N PRO A 89 2.61 7.40 2.37
CA PRO A 89 2.02 7.63 3.70
C PRO A 89 2.32 9.05 4.25
N PHE A 90 1.73 9.39 5.40
CA PHE A 90 1.93 10.69 6.08
C PHE A 90 3.21 10.69 6.94
N VAL A 91 4.33 11.10 6.35
CA VAL A 91 5.63 11.11 7.07
C VAL A 91 5.97 12.50 7.63
N SER A 92 5.87 13.55 6.83
CA SER A 92 6.37 14.88 7.22
C SER A 92 5.36 15.72 8.02
N LYS A 93 5.87 16.61 8.89
CA LYS A 93 5.05 17.51 9.73
C LYS A 93 4.10 18.39 8.91
N ASP A 94 4.53 18.86 7.75
CA ASP A 94 3.70 19.72 6.89
C ASP A 94 2.54 18.95 6.24
N LYS A 95 2.79 17.69 5.85
CA LYS A 95 1.73 16.78 5.35
C LYS A 95 0.70 16.46 6.44
N LYS A 96 1.16 16.32 7.69
CA LYS A 96 0.28 16.14 8.86
C LYS A 96 -0.59 17.36 9.11
N LYS A 97 -0.03 18.58 9.04
CA LYS A 97 -0.82 19.83 9.14
C LYS A 97 -1.86 19.96 8.03
N ALA A 98 -1.52 19.57 6.80
CA ALA A 98 -2.47 19.52 5.69
C ALA A 98 -3.62 18.53 5.97
N TYR A 99 -3.30 17.35 6.51
CA TYR A 99 -4.33 16.39 6.93
C TYR A 99 -5.20 16.93 8.06
N CYS A 100 -4.64 17.59 9.08
CA CYS A 100 -5.44 18.22 10.12
C CYS A 100 -6.41 19.26 9.54
N ARG A 101 -5.97 20.09 8.59
CA ARG A 101 -6.87 21.06 7.92
C ARG A 101 -7.98 20.36 7.15
N TYR A 102 -7.67 19.28 6.45
CA TYR A 102 -8.64 18.45 5.75
C TYR A 102 -9.66 17.81 6.72
N VAL A 103 -9.21 17.24 7.84
CA VAL A 103 -10.08 16.62 8.86
C VAL A 103 -10.93 17.63 9.62
N LEU A 104 -10.41 18.83 9.88
CA LEU A 104 -11.18 19.90 10.54
C LEU A 104 -12.25 20.52 9.62
N GLY A 105 -12.10 20.36 8.30
CA GLY A 105 -13.03 20.89 7.30
C GLY A 105 -14.12 19.92 6.85
N ARG A 106 -14.13 18.67 7.33
CA ARG A 106 -15.11 17.65 6.95
C ARG A 106 -16.16 17.45 8.04
N ASP A 107 -17.43 17.38 7.64
CA ASP A 107 -18.56 17.09 8.53
C ASP A 107 -18.74 15.59 8.82
N GLN A 108 -18.24 14.70 7.94
CA GLN A 108 -18.38 13.25 8.08
C GLN A 108 -17.04 12.58 8.37
N VAL A 109 -17.03 11.80 9.47
CA VAL A 109 -15.91 10.97 9.91
C VAL A 109 -16.22 9.52 9.51
N GLY A 110 -15.34 8.89 8.71
CA GLY A 110 -15.32 7.43 8.59
C GLY A 110 -15.20 6.83 7.19
N ASP A 111 -15.57 7.55 6.12
CA ASP A 111 -15.38 7.04 4.75
C ASP A 111 -14.00 7.42 4.21
N PHE A 112 -13.02 6.53 4.45
CA PHE A 112 -11.64 6.75 4.01
C PHE A 112 -11.45 6.61 2.49
N HIS A 113 -12.36 5.94 1.79
CA HIS A 113 -12.31 5.86 0.32
C HIS A 113 -12.70 7.19 -0.29
N LYS A 114 -13.84 7.74 0.14
CA LYS A 114 -14.26 9.08 -0.27
C LYS A 114 -13.26 10.14 0.16
N ALA A 115 -12.68 10.01 1.35
CA ALA A 115 -11.67 10.94 1.82
C ALA A 115 -10.40 10.94 0.95
N ALA A 116 -9.94 9.76 0.51
CA ALA A 116 -8.81 9.65 -0.41
C ALA A 116 -9.08 10.34 -1.75
N GLU A 117 -10.32 10.27 -2.22
CA GLU A 117 -10.75 10.94 -3.45
C GLU A 117 -10.84 12.46 -3.30
N GLU A 118 -11.42 12.97 -2.21
CA GLU A 118 -11.49 14.41 -1.92
C GLU A 118 -10.09 15.00 -1.70
N TRP A 119 -9.16 14.21 -1.16
CA TRP A 119 -7.78 14.61 -0.97
C TRP A 119 -7.07 14.95 -2.28
N VAL A 120 -7.52 14.41 -3.41
CA VAL A 120 -6.93 14.68 -4.72
C VAL A 120 -6.93 16.17 -5.06
N ASP A 121 -7.92 16.91 -4.59
CA ASP A 121 -8.05 18.34 -4.86
C ASP A 121 -6.93 19.17 -4.20
N PHE A 122 -6.34 18.66 -3.11
CA PHE A 122 -5.27 19.31 -2.36
C PHE A 122 -3.86 18.95 -2.86
N ILE A 123 -3.75 18.09 -3.88
CA ILE A 123 -2.46 17.66 -4.43
C ILE A 123 -1.84 18.79 -5.23
N ASP A 124 -0.60 19.12 -4.89
CA ASP A 124 0.23 20.10 -5.60
C ASP A 124 1.28 19.44 -6.52
N GLY A 125 1.42 18.11 -6.45
CA GLY A 125 2.40 17.34 -7.21
C GLY A 125 3.84 17.47 -6.71
N MET A 126 4.13 18.22 -5.66
CA MET A 126 5.48 18.44 -5.11
C MET A 126 5.56 18.16 -3.61
N ASN A 127 4.81 18.89 -2.78
CA ASN A 127 4.83 18.75 -1.32
C ASN A 127 3.68 17.88 -0.81
N ILE A 128 2.52 17.93 -1.46
CA ILE A 128 1.31 17.21 -1.12
C ILE A 128 1.05 16.15 -2.19
N MET A 129 1.22 14.91 -1.77
CA MET A 129 1.07 13.72 -2.60
C MET A 129 -0.26 13.03 -2.33
N PRO A 130 -0.79 12.25 -3.29
CA PRO A 130 -1.98 11.45 -3.06
C PRO A 130 -1.77 10.42 -1.96
N LYS A 131 -2.89 9.98 -1.38
CA LYS A 131 -2.95 9.08 -0.24
C LYS A 131 -3.88 7.92 -0.57
N LEU A 132 -3.58 6.76 0.01
CA LEU A 132 -4.46 5.61 -0.02
C LEU A 132 -5.45 5.71 1.14
N PRO A 133 -6.63 5.08 1.02
CA PRO A 133 -7.56 4.92 2.12
C PRO A 133 -6.89 4.31 3.36
N SER A 134 -6.04 3.29 3.17
CA SER A 134 -5.26 2.67 4.25
C SER A 134 -4.31 3.66 4.93
N HIS A 135 -3.64 4.54 4.17
CA HIS A 135 -2.78 5.57 4.76
C HIS A 135 -3.58 6.55 5.62
N MET A 136 -4.80 6.90 5.20
CA MET A 136 -5.69 7.76 5.97
C MET A 136 -6.18 7.06 7.22
N GLN A 137 -6.60 5.81 7.13
CA GLN A 137 -7.04 5.02 8.27
C GLN A 137 -5.94 4.89 9.33
N THR A 138 -4.74 4.44 8.93
CA THR A 138 -3.61 4.31 9.87
C THR A 138 -3.24 5.65 10.50
N TYR A 139 -3.30 6.73 9.73
CA TYR A 139 -3.03 8.05 10.26
C TYR A 139 -4.14 8.54 11.18
N ASP A 140 -5.41 8.26 10.89
CA ASP A 140 -6.56 8.64 11.72
C ASP A 140 -6.56 7.91 13.07
N GLU A 141 -6.21 6.62 13.08
CA GLU A 141 -6.02 5.84 14.30
C GLU A 141 -4.86 6.38 15.15
N THR A 142 -3.70 6.61 14.52
CA THR A 142 -2.54 7.18 15.24
C THR A 142 -2.80 8.61 15.69
N PHE A 143 -3.47 9.42 14.89
CA PHE A 143 -3.86 10.78 15.20
C PHE A 143 -4.86 10.81 16.36
N SER A 144 -5.89 9.96 16.35
CA SER A 144 -6.87 9.84 17.44
C SER A 144 -6.19 9.42 18.75
N ASN A 145 -5.27 8.46 18.68
CA ASN A 145 -4.46 8.05 19.84
C ASN A 145 -3.52 9.17 20.32
N MET A 146 -2.92 9.93 19.41
CA MET A 146 -2.08 11.08 19.74
C MET A 146 -2.92 12.21 20.33
N TYR A 147 -4.10 12.49 19.78
CA TYR A 147 -5.08 13.44 20.31
C TYR A 147 -5.54 13.02 21.70
N GLN A 148 -5.84 11.76 21.95
CA GLN A 148 -6.22 11.29 23.29
C GLN A 148 -5.07 11.40 24.31
N ARG A 149 -3.82 11.19 23.89
CA ARG A 149 -2.62 11.38 24.73
C ARG A 149 -2.34 12.86 24.98
N GLU A 150 -2.43 13.68 23.94
CA GLU A 150 -2.18 15.11 23.98
C GLU A 150 -3.36 15.90 24.52
N TYR A 151 -4.61 15.41 24.55
CA TYR A 151 -5.76 16.14 25.13
C TYR A 151 -5.61 16.35 26.64
N LYS A 152 -4.84 15.50 27.33
CA LYS A 152 -4.41 15.78 28.70
C LYS A 152 -3.52 17.03 28.80
N GLU A 153 -2.81 17.39 27.73
CA GLU A 153 -1.97 18.59 27.63
C GLU A 153 -2.64 19.73 26.82
N ILE A 154 -3.50 19.47 25.84
CA ILE A 154 -4.20 20.51 25.03
C ILE A 154 -5.28 21.19 25.87
N SER A 155 -5.90 20.49 26.81
CA SER A 155 -6.75 21.13 27.85
C SER A 155 -5.96 22.12 28.72
N LYS A 156 -4.65 21.88 28.92
CA LYS A 156 -3.71 22.79 29.59
C LYS A 156 -3.29 23.95 28.67
N TRP A 157 -3.08 23.70 27.36
CA TRP A 157 -2.75 24.75 26.38
C TRP A 157 -3.94 25.64 25.99
N LYS A 158 -5.17 25.13 25.95
CA LYS A 158 -6.40 25.93 25.79
C LYS A 158 -6.62 26.89 26.96
N LYS A 159 -6.20 26.50 28.17
CA LYS A 159 -6.24 27.36 29.36
C LYS A 159 -5.20 28.49 29.29
N ILE A 160 -4.00 28.19 28.77
CA ILE A 160 -2.91 29.17 28.63
C ILE A 160 -3.17 30.18 27.50
N VAL A 161 -3.80 29.75 26.39
CA VAL A 161 -4.09 30.62 25.24
C VAL A 161 -5.38 31.42 25.42
N GLY A 162 -6.34 30.93 26.22
CA GLY A 162 -7.56 31.67 26.57
C GLY A 162 -7.36 32.79 27.60
N ASP A 163 -6.19 32.87 28.24
CA ASP A 163 -5.84 33.94 29.20
C ASP A 163 -5.00 35.07 28.54
N ILE A 164 -4.87 35.05 27.21
CA ILE A 164 -4.26 36.13 26.41
C ILE A 164 -5.30 36.65 25.41
N GLU A 165 -6.41 37.17 25.95
CA GLU A 165 -7.24 38.19 25.30
C GLU A 165 -7.21 39.48 26.15
#